data_AF-A0AA38HEM2-F1
#
_entry.id   AF-A0AA38HEM2-F1
#
_cell.length_a   1.000
_cell.length_b   1.000
_cell.length_c   1.000
_cell.angle_alpha   90.00
_cell.angle_beta   90.00
_cell.angle_gamma   90.00
#
_symmetry.space_group_name_H-M   'P 1'
#
loop_
_entity.id
_entity.type
_entity.pdbx_description
1 polymer ?
#
loop_
_entity_poly.entity_id
_entity_poly.type
_entity_poly.pdbx_seq_one_letter_code
_entity_poly.pdbx_strand_id
1 'polypeptide(L)'
;MVSSGNRNAFAGPSSSSSSGTGPGASANGGRPAGPVRPTKLQVIPSTWEGTISAPIEEKDPAVFLHSMAQVLDEYHLPTKRHLHLLLFLTLTSDPPLAPLAIRTFSHLLSLLSPSALAPLLPSVTSHSAEDPDWFTWDEPPKGSIDRSVRRFMRRAIDSGVWALLAEYKVKGKEEDALVKVERELKLGAGAVKLESGKKGRGRPRASKTAVVQPEEEEEEEEQEEVEEEEDEEREGEREEAMGRKGEKFIGGKGWEVLGLFVEMWREDQREHLAKHPNESWSPLFLQQLPQPYVSRDRSVKTTLQMDDASLALKAIRAGLLFCAADDVESSEKRRVREICAGILRLVRDLSFRRRWLFSLIIPFTVSSGHLSLELPLHA
;
A
#
# COMPACT_ATOMS: atom_id res chain seq x y z
N MET A 1 40.45 45.67 14.12
CA MET A 1 41.53 45.04 13.32
C MET A 1 40.87 44.18 12.26
N VAL A 2 41.12 44.52 10.97
CA VAL A 2 41.02 43.69 9.73
C VAL A 2 39.70 42.93 9.52
N SER A 3 38.70 43.35 8.73
CA SER A 3 38.61 43.76 7.31
C SER A 3 39.18 42.74 6.31
N SER A 4 38.30 41.97 5.65
CA SER A 4 38.41 41.36 4.30
C SER A 4 37.16 40.48 4.12
N GLY A 5 36.22 40.64 3.17
CA GLY A 5 36.35 41.14 1.81
C GLY A 5 36.63 39.96 0.88
N ASN A 6 35.59 39.34 0.31
CA ASN A 6 35.78 38.49 -0.87
C ASN A 6 34.65 38.72 -1.88
N ARG A 7 35.01 39.51 -2.91
CA ARG A 7 34.33 39.60 -4.20
C ARG A 7 34.81 38.42 -5.04
N ASN A 8 33.92 37.76 -5.77
CA ASN A 8 34.30 37.16 -7.04
C ASN A 8 33.24 37.49 -8.07
N ALA A 9 33.71 38.14 -9.12
CA ALA A 9 33.01 38.49 -10.34
C ALA A 9 33.56 37.62 -11.48
N PHE A 10 32.84 37.66 -12.61
CA PHE A 10 33.25 37.24 -13.96
C PHE A 10 33.25 35.74 -14.29
N ALA A 11 32.32 35.32 -15.16
CA ALA A 11 32.55 35.30 -16.61
C ALA A 11 31.28 34.78 -17.35
N GLY A 12 30.81 35.54 -18.35
CA GLY A 12 30.00 34.97 -19.45
C GLY A 12 30.89 34.12 -20.37
N PRO A 13 30.30 33.39 -21.34
CA PRO A 13 30.19 34.04 -22.66
C PRO A 13 29.04 33.57 -23.57
N SER A 14 28.84 34.42 -24.59
CA SER A 14 28.54 34.09 -26.00
C SER A 14 27.23 33.42 -26.40
N SER A 15 26.33 34.28 -26.87
CA SER A 15 25.49 34.07 -28.05
C SER A 15 26.24 33.48 -29.24
N SER A 16 25.69 32.44 -29.88
CA SER A 16 25.96 32.14 -31.28
C SER A 16 24.69 31.72 -32.00
N SER A 17 24.45 32.45 -33.08
CA SER A 17 23.45 32.29 -34.11
C SER A 17 23.88 31.23 -35.12
N SER A 18 22.99 30.31 -35.51
CA SER A 18 23.14 29.56 -36.76
C SER A 18 21.80 29.40 -37.46
N SER A 19 21.62 30.22 -38.48
CA SER A 19 20.68 30.07 -39.58
C SER A 19 21.13 28.91 -40.48
N GLY A 20 20.26 27.91 -40.66
CA GLY A 20 20.47 26.80 -41.59
C GLY A 20 19.15 26.35 -42.18
N THR A 21 18.74 26.99 -43.28
CA THR A 21 17.60 26.60 -44.12
C THR A 21 18.06 25.53 -45.12
N GLY A 22 17.51 24.33 -45.00
CA GLY A 22 17.64 23.26 -46.00
C GLY A 22 16.26 22.66 -46.28
N PRO A 23 15.71 22.78 -47.51
CA PRO A 23 14.46 22.13 -47.87
C PRO A 23 14.74 20.68 -48.28
N GLY A 24 14.70 19.77 -47.30
CA GLY A 24 14.70 18.33 -47.53
C GLY A 24 13.28 17.79 -47.49
N ALA A 25 12.66 17.59 -48.66
CA ALA A 25 11.40 16.88 -48.79
C ALA A 25 11.61 15.40 -48.43
N SER A 26 11.46 15.07 -47.15
CA SER A 26 11.38 13.70 -46.67
C SER A 26 9.93 13.39 -46.34
N ALA A 27 9.33 12.48 -47.11
CA ALA A 27 8.02 11.92 -46.88
C ALA A 27 8.04 11.07 -45.60
N ASN A 28 8.05 11.73 -44.44
CA ASN A 28 7.88 11.08 -43.15
C ASN A 28 6.39 10.84 -42.92
N GLY A 29 5.98 9.58 -43.03
CA GLY A 29 4.68 9.12 -42.55
C GLY A 29 4.52 9.57 -41.10
N GLY A 30 3.57 10.47 -40.88
CA GLY A 30 3.27 11.03 -39.57
C GLY A 30 2.84 9.93 -38.62
N ARG A 31 3.78 9.44 -37.80
CA ARG A 31 3.41 8.76 -36.56
C ARG A 31 2.64 9.79 -35.73
N PRO A 32 1.43 9.50 -35.26
CA PRO A 32 0.72 10.39 -34.37
C PRO A 32 1.63 10.68 -33.18
N ALA A 33 1.90 11.96 -32.94
CA ALA A 33 2.60 12.38 -31.75
C ALA A 33 1.79 11.87 -30.55
N GLY A 34 2.31 10.86 -29.86
CA GLY A 34 1.70 10.37 -28.65
C GLY A 34 1.60 11.50 -27.62
N PRO A 35 0.66 11.42 -26.66
CA PRO A 35 0.55 12.40 -25.60
C PRO A 35 1.91 12.59 -24.91
N VAL A 36 2.42 13.83 -24.95
CA VAL A 36 3.69 14.20 -24.32
C VAL A 36 3.43 14.26 -22.82
N ARG A 37 3.84 13.22 -22.09
CA ARG A 37 3.73 13.21 -20.63
C ARG A 37 4.70 14.23 -20.01
N PRO A 38 4.30 14.92 -18.93
CA PRO A 38 5.15 15.91 -18.28
C PRO A 38 6.46 15.29 -17.76
N THR A 39 7.58 15.95 -18.04
CA THR A 39 8.93 15.47 -17.69
C THR A 39 9.34 15.73 -16.23
N LYS A 40 8.55 16.49 -15.47
CA LYS A 40 8.80 16.76 -14.04
C LYS A 40 7.48 16.77 -13.29
N LEU A 41 7.25 15.73 -12.50
CA LEU A 41 6.19 15.71 -11.50
C LEU A 41 6.60 16.62 -10.34
N GLN A 42 5.67 17.45 -9.89
CA GLN A 42 5.84 18.26 -8.68
C GLN A 42 5.13 17.54 -7.54
N VAL A 43 5.74 17.54 -6.35
CA VAL A 43 5.00 17.15 -5.14
C VAL A 43 3.90 18.19 -4.93
N ILE A 44 2.73 17.76 -4.43
CA ILE A 44 1.65 18.68 -4.05
C ILE A 44 2.24 19.88 -3.30
N PRO A 45 1.95 21.13 -3.71
CA PRO A 45 2.47 22.31 -3.04
C PRO A 45 2.08 22.29 -1.56
N SER A 46 2.96 22.76 -0.68
CA SER A 46 2.68 22.83 0.77
C SER A 46 1.39 23.60 1.10
N THR A 47 0.96 24.51 0.23
CA THR A 47 -0.31 25.22 0.36
C THR A 47 -1.53 24.30 0.27
N TRP A 48 -1.45 23.19 -0.45
CA TRP A 48 -2.53 22.23 -0.64
C TRP A 48 -2.46 21.10 0.40
N GLU A 49 -1.28 20.84 0.95
CA GLU A 49 -1.10 19.87 2.03
C GLU A 49 -1.98 20.19 3.24
N GLY A 50 -2.04 21.46 3.65
CA GLY A 50 -2.95 21.89 4.72
C GLY A 50 -4.43 21.72 4.37
N THR A 51 -4.82 22.00 3.12
CA THR A 51 -6.21 21.85 2.66
C THR A 51 -6.66 20.39 2.62
N ILE A 52 -5.76 19.47 2.26
CA ILE A 52 -6.06 18.04 2.19
C ILE A 52 -5.97 17.41 3.57
N SER A 53 -5.05 17.86 4.43
CA SER A 53 -4.83 17.27 5.76
C SER A 53 -5.84 17.74 6.80
N ALA A 54 -6.35 18.98 6.72
CA ALA A 54 -7.28 19.52 7.72
C ALA A 54 -8.53 18.64 7.95
N PRO A 55 -9.21 18.11 6.90
CA PRO A 55 -10.34 17.20 7.11
C PRO A 55 -10.00 15.90 7.86
N ILE A 56 -8.75 15.41 7.78
CA ILE A 56 -8.33 14.22 8.53
C ILE A 56 -8.21 14.54 10.02
N GLU A 57 -7.68 15.71 10.36
CA GLU A 57 -7.59 16.20 11.74
C GLU A 57 -9.00 16.44 12.33
N GLU A 58 -9.94 16.90 11.51
CA GLU A 58 -11.35 17.07 11.85
C GLU A 58 -12.16 15.76 11.88
N LYS A 59 -11.53 14.60 11.62
CA LYS A 59 -12.16 13.28 11.57
C LYS A 59 -13.27 13.17 10.50
N ASP A 60 -13.15 13.91 9.39
CA ASP A 60 -14.07 13.86 8.25
C ASP A 60 -13.38 13.26 6.99
N PRO A 61 -13.34 11.91 6.88
CA PRO A 61 -12.74 11.25 5.72
C PRO A 61 -13.52 11.50 4.42
N ALA A 62 -14.80 11.91 4.49
CA ALA A 62 -15.60 12.19 3.31
C ALA A 62 -15.09 13.46 2.62
N VAL A 63 -14.87 14.52 3.41
CA VAL A 63 -14.33 15.79 2.91
C VAL A 63 -12.89 15.60 2.40
N PHE A 64 -12.06 14.83 3.12
CA PHE A 64 -10.73 14.44 2.62
C PHE A 64 -10.79 13.83 1.22
N LEU A 65 -11.65 12.83 1.00
CA LEU A 65 -11.75 12.14 -0.29
C LEU A 65 -12.23 13.07 -1.43
N HIS A 66 -13.12 14.02 -1.12
CA HIS A 66 -13.56 15.02 -2.09
C HIS A 66 -12.45 16.02 -2.43
N SER A 67 -11.76 16.55 -1.41
CA SER A 67 -10.62 17.46 -1.60
C SER A 67 -9.51 16.79 -2.40
N MET A 68 -9.18 15.54 -2.05
CA MET A 68 -8.19 14.75 -2.77
C MET A 68 -8.60 14.53 -4.24
N ALA A 69 -9.85 14.17 -4.50
CA ALA A 69 -10.34 13.97 -5.87
C ALA A 69 -10.31 15.26 -6.72
N GLN A 70 -10.42 16.43 -6.12
CA GLN A 70 -10.34 17.73 -6.82
C GLN A 70 -8.90 18.16 -7.10
N VAL A 71 -7.98 17.81 -6.22
CA VAL A 71 -6.57 18.17 -6.28
C VAL A 71 -5.76 17.27 -7.21
N LEU A 72 -6.16 15.99 -7.32
CA LEU A 72 -5.45 15.03 -8.16
C LEU A 72 -5.44 15.43 -9.63
N ASP A 73 -4.24 15.65 -10.17
CA ASP A 73 -4.00 15.90 -11.59
C ASP A 73 -2.70 15.21 -12.06
N GLU A 74 -2.34 15.39 -13.33
CA GLU A 74 -1.16 14.77 -13.94
C GLU A 74 0.18 15.38 -13.46
N TYR A 75 0.15 16.50 -12.72
CA TYR A 75 1.33 17.30 -12.36
C TYR A 75 1.68 17.19 -10.88
N HIS A 76 0.71 16.84 -10.03
CA HIS A 76 0.85 16.84 -8.58
C HIS A 76 0.85 15.41 -8.01
N LEU A 77 1.96 15.03 -7.40
CA LEU A 77 2.10 13.75 -6.70
C LEU A 77 1.58 13.85 -5.27
N PRO A 78 0.72 12.92 -4.82
CA PRO A 78 0.35 12.81 -3.42
C PRO A 78 1.59 12.55 -2.55
N THR A 79 1.57 13.04 -1.31
CA THR A 79 2.56 12.62 -0.30
C THR A 79 2.33 11.15 0.07
N LYS A 80 3.34 10.49 0.64
CA LYS A 80 3.23 9.11 1.14
C LYS A 80 2.06 8.96 2.12
N ARG A 81 1.93 9.93 3.04
CA ARG A 81 0.82 10.03 4.00
C ARG A 81 -0.54 10.02 3.29
N HIS A 82 -0.75 10.89 2.30
CA HIS A 82 -2.01 10.95 1.55
C HIS A 82 -2.32 9.64 0.80
N LEU A 83 -1.30 9.00 0.19
CA LEU A 83 -1.49 7.72 -0.49
C LEU A 83 -1.85 6.60 0.50
N HIS A 84 -1.21 6.56 1.67
CA HIS A 84 -1.49 5.58 2.72
C HIS A 84 -2.90 5.75 3.30
N LEU A 85 -3.30 7.01 3.57
CA LEU A 85 -4.67 7.35 3.98
C LEU A 85 -5.69 6.87 2.95
N LEU A 86 -5.46 7.16 1.67
CA LEU A 86 -6.35 6.75 0.60
C LEU A 86 -6.44 5.22 0.48
N LEU A 87 -5.31 4.51 0.57
CA LEU A 87 -5.29 3.05 0.54
C LEU A 87 -5.99 2.45 1.76
N PHE A 88 -5.75 3.00 2.95
CA PHE A 88 -6.45 2.62 4.19
C PHE A 88 -7.96 2.78 4.02
N LEU A 89 -8.44 3.98 3.66
CA LEU A 89 -9.85 4.25 3.45
C LEU A 89 -10.46 3.35 2.38
N THR A 90 -9.73 3.01 1.33
CA THR A 90 -10.22 2.11 0.27
C THR A 90 -10.49 0.70 0.80
N LEU A 91 -9.68 0.23 1.75
CA LEU A 91 -9.78 -1.12 2.30
C LEU A 91 -10.67 -1.21 3.54
N THR A 92 -10.73 -0.16 4.37
CA THR A 92 -11.40 -0.19 5.68
C THR A 92 -12.73 0.56 5.72
N SER A 93 -12.97 1.55 4.86
CA SER A 93 -14.15 2.43 5.00
C SER A 93 -15.48 1.71 4.81
N ASP A 94 -16.51 2.17 5.50
CA ASP A 94 -17.88 1.68 5.33
C ASP A 94 -18.44 1.89 3.91
N PRO A 95 -19.53 1.18 3.54
CA PRO A 95 -20.15 1.26 2.21
C PRO A 95 -20.45 2.66 1.64
N PRO A 96 -20.83 3.72 2.41
CA PRO A 96 -21.03 5.04 1.80
C PRO A 96 -19.73 5.69 1.32
N LEU A 97 -18.60 5.38 1.95
CA LEU A 97 -17.29 5.97 1.65
C LEU A 97 -16.45 5.11 0.72
N ALA A 98 -16.58 3.78 0.81
CA ALA A 98 -15.76 2.85 0.03
C ALA A 98 -15.80 3.12 -1.49
N PRO A 99 -16.95 3.35 -2.15
CA PRO A 99 -16.98 3.63 -3.60
C PRO A 99 -16.24 4.91 -3.96
N LEU A 100 -16.33 5.94 -3.11
CA LEU A 100 -15.61 7.20 -3.33
C LEU A 100 -14.10 6.98 -3.19
N ALA A 101 -13.66 6.27 -2.15
CA ALA A 101 -12.25 5.94 -1.93
C ALA A 101 -11.67 5.11 -3.09
N ILE A 102 -12.37 4.06 -3.51
CA ILE A 102 -11.98 3.22 -4.66
C ILE A 102 -11.87 4.05 -5.94
N ARG A 103 -12.85 4.93 -6.20
CA ARG A 103 -12.84 5.80 -7.38
C ARG A 103 -11.65 6.78 -7.35
N THR A 104 -11.41 7.43 -6.22
CA THR A 104 -10.29 8.37 -6.05
C THR A 104 -8.95 7.64 -6.18
N PHE A 105 -8.82 6.44 -5.59
CA PHE A 105 -7.61 5.62 -5.73
C PHE A 105 -7.39 5.14 -7.17
N SER A 106 -8.43 4.67 -7.84
CA SER A 106 -8.36 4.29 -9.27
C SER A 106 -7.97 5.49 -10.15
N HIS A 107 -8.51 6.67 -9.87
CA HIS A 107 -8.16 7.89 -10.60
C HIS A 107 -6.68 8.23 -10.42
N LEU A 108 -6.18 8.20 -9.19
CA LEU A 108 -4.79 8.44 -8.85
C LEU A 108 -3.84 7.48 -9.60
N LEU A 109 -4.17 6.18 -9.61
CA LEU A 109 -3.38 5.17 -10.33
C LEU A 109 -3.41 5.36 -11.85
N SER A 110 -4.47 5.97 -12.39
CA SER A 110 -4.58 6.25 -13.84
C SER A 110 -3.80 7.49 -14.28
N LEU A 111 -3.62 8.47 -13.39
CA LEU A 111 -2.90 9.72 -13.67
C LEU A 111 -1.39 9.54 -13.61
N LEU A 112 -0.92 8.73 -12.67
CA LEU A 112 0.50 8.64 -12.34
C LEU A 112 1.17 7.50 -13.08
N SER A 113 2.35 7.76 -13.64
CA SER A 113 3.16 6.69 -14.23
C SER A 113 3.47 5.66 -13.15
N PRO A 114 3.43 4.36 -13.46
CA PRO A 114 3.68 3.34 -12.46
C PRO A 114 5.05 3.51 -11.76
N SER A 115 6.09 3.95 -12.49
CA SER A 115 7.42 4.22 -11.92
C SER A 115 7.42 5.33 -10.86
N ALA A 116 6.51 6.30 -10.95
CA ALA A 116 6.36 7.37 -9.96
C ALA A 116 5.62 6.91 -8.70
N LEU A 117 4.75 5.88 -8.83
CA LEU A 117 4.02 5.27 -7.72
C LEU A 117 4.86 4.24 -6.95
N ALA A 118 5.82 3.60 -7.61
CA ALA A 118 6.72 2.61 -7.04
C ALA A 118 7.23 2.92 -5.62
N PRO A 119 7.86 4.10 -5.38
CA PRO A 119 8.46 4.39 -4.09
C PRO A 119 7.43 4.75 -3.01
N LEU A 120 6.16 4.95 -3.39
CA LEU A 120 5.07 5.31 -2.49
C LEU A 120 4.25 4.08 -2.07
N LEU A 121 4.37 2.97 -2.81
CA LEU A 121 3.56 1.78 -2.57
C LEU A 121 4.25 0.80 -1.61
N PRO A 122 3.48 0.08 -0.77
CA PRO A 122 4.04 -0.89 0.17
C PRO A 122 4.76 -2.02 -0.56
N SER A 123 6.08 -2.00 -0.50
CA SER A 123 6.96 -3.01 -1.10
C SER A 123 7.68 -3.79 -0.02
N VAL A 124 8.01 -5.05 -0.29
CA VAL A 124 8.77 -5.85 0.66
C VAL A 124 10.20 -5.33 0.68
N THR A 125 10.58 -4.68 1.77
CA THR A 125 11.97 -4.27 1.97
C THR A 125 12.78 -5.46 2.48
N SER A 126 14.02 -5.51 2.04
CA SER A 126 14.90 -6.60 2.40
C SER A 126 15.51 -6.35 3.79
N HIS A 127 14.84 -6.83 4.84
CA HIS A 127 15.29 -6.97 6.23
C HIS A 127 16.32 -5.93 6.72
N SER A 128 16.01 -4.64 6.61
CA SER A 128 16.69 -3.60 7.40
C SER A 128 16.07 -3.53 8.80
N ALA A 129 16.88 -3.20 9.80
CA ALA A 129 16.38 -2.84 11.13
C ALA A 129 15.62 -1.49 11.14
N GLU A 130 15.72 -0.75 10.05
CA GLU A 130 15.07 0.54 9.83
C GLU A 130 13.77 0.35 9.04
N ASP A 131 12.78 1.20 9.36
CA ASP A 131 11.50 1.28 8.66
C ASP A 131 11.70 1.57 7.15
N PRO A 132 10.88 1.00 6.26
CA PRO A 132 10.96 1.26 4.82
C PRO A 132 10.85 2.74 4.46
N ASP A 133 11.56 3.18 3.41
CA ASP A 133 11.38 4.53 2.85
C ASP A 133 9.93 4.83 2.46
N TRP A 134 9.18 3.85 1.95
CA TRP A 134 7.77 4.05 1.62
C TRP A 134 6.90 4.24 2.87
N PHE A 135 7.32 3.71 4.02
CA PHE A 135 6.60 3.77 5.29
C PHE A 135 6.89 5.03 6.12
N THR A 136 8.07 5.64 5.94
CA THR A 136 8.49 6.84 6.68
C THR A 136 7.79 8.10 6.16
N TRP A 137 7.07 8.78 7.07
CA TRP A 137 6.43 10.07 6.83
C TRP A 137 7.36 11.20 7.27
N ASP A 138 7.31 12.33 6.58
CA ASP A 138 8.11 13.52 6.92
C ASP A 138 7.65 14.15 8.24
N GLU A 139 6.36 14.03 8.54
CA GLU A 139 5.73 14.48 9.79
C GLU A 139 5.23 13.29 10.61
N PRO A 140 5.24 13.38 11.95
CA PRO A 140 4.63 12.38 12.81
C PRO A 140 3.11 12.30 12.55
N PRO A 141 2.48 11.12 12.79
CA PRO A 141 1.04 10.95 12.64
C PRO A 141 0.29 11.93 13.53
N LYS A 142 -0.70 12.64 12.98
CA LYS A 142 -1.53 13.60 13.71
C LYS A 142 -2.92 13.01 13.95
N GLY A 143 -3.22 12.72 15.21
CA GLY A 143 -4.51 12.23 15.66
C GLY A 143 -4.83 10.78 15.30
N SER A 144 -5.99 10.33 15.77
CA SER A 144 -6.43 8.92 15.75
C SER A 144 -6.45 8.23 14.36
N ILE A 145 -6.83 8.96 13.29
CA ILE A 145 -6.90 8.37 11.94
C ILE A 145 -5.50 8.06 11.42
N ASP A 146 -4.55 8.98 11.56
CA ASP A 146 -3.18 8.78 11.13
C ASP A 146 -2.50 7.63 11.89
N ARG A 147 -2.71 7.56 13.21
CA ARG A 147 -2.24 6.44 14.04
C ARG A 147 -2.81 5.11 13.54
N SER A 148 -4.11 5.07 13.24
CA SER A 148 -4.78 3.89 12.69
C SER A 148 -4.22 3.48 11.32
N VAL A 149 -3.99 4.45 10.43
CA VAL A 149 -3.38 4.23 9.11
C VAL A 149 -1.97 3.68 9.28
N ARG A 150 -1.16 4.26 10.16
CA ARG A 150 0.21 3.82 10.40
C ARG A 150 0.24 2.38 10.93
N ARG A 151 -0.63 2.04 11.89
CA ARG A 151 -0.80 0.67 12.40
C ARG A 151 -1.20 -0.30 11.28
N PHE A 152 -2.17 0.09 10.45
CA PHE A 152 -2.62 -0.72 9.32
C PHE A 152 -1.50 -0.96 8.30
N MET A 153 -0.76 0.09 7.93
CA MET A 153 0.32 0.03 6.94
C MET A 153 1.55 -0.75 7.44
N ARG A 154 1.79 -0.79 8.76
CA ARG A 154 2.88 -1.57 9.37
C ARG A 154 2.79 -3.06 9.01
N ARG A 155 1.58 -3.61 8.84
CA ARG A 155 1.34 -4.99 8.37
C ARG A 155 2.02 -5.30 7.05
N ALA A 156 2.24 -4.29 6.20
CA ALA A 156 2.84 -4.45 4.88
C ALA A 156 4.37 -4.43 4.87
N ILE A 157 5.04 -4.20 5.99
CA ILE A 157 6.52 -4.19 6.05
C ILE A 157 7.09 -5.52 5.57
N ASP A 158 6.59 -6.63 6.12
CA ASP A 158 7.15 -7.97 5.82
C ASP A 158 6.57 -8.61 4.55
N SER A 159 5.36 -8.22 4.16
CA SER A 159 4.57 -8.93 3.14
C SER A 159 4.09 -8.02 2.00
N GLY A 160 4.52 -6.76 2.01
CA GLY A 160 4.12 -5.75 1.03
C GLY A 160 2.61 -5.55 1.02
N VAL A 161 2.11 -5.06 -0.12
CA VAL A 161 0.68 -4.78 -0.29
C VAL A 161 -0.24 -5.98 -0.06
N TRP A 162 0.25 -7.21 -0.25
CA TRP A 162 -0.53 -8.43 -0.04
C TRP A 162 -1.04 -8.58 1.39
N ALA A 163 -0.29 -8.04 2.36
CA ALA A 163 -0.70 -8.06 3.76
C ALA A 163 -1.95 -7.22 3.99
N LEU A 164 -2.14 -6.13 3.23
CA LEU A 164 -3.24 -5.19 3.38
C LEU A 164 -4.52 -5.72 2.72
N LEU A 165 -4.37 -6.52 1.66
CA LEU A 165 -5.48 -7.14 0.93
C LEU A 165 -6.09 -8.34 1.68
N ALA A 166 -5.38 -8.88 2.67
CA ALA A 166 -5.82 -10.03 3.44
C ALA A 166 -6.73 -9.62 4.60
N GLU A 167 -7.90 -10.24 4.64
CA GLU A 167 -8.84 -10.25 5.75
C GLU A 167 -8.69 -11.55 6.56
N TYR A 168 -8.99 -11.46 7.86
CA TYR A 168 -8.91 -12.58 8.77
C TYR A 168 -10.31 -13.08 9.07
N LYS A 169 -10.61 -14.34 8.73
CA LYS A 169 -11.86 -14.95 9.17
C LYS A 169 -11.66 -15.44 10.58
N VAL A 170 -12.23 -14.72 11.54
CA VAL A 170 -12.33 -15.21 12.92
C VAL A 170 -13.14 -16.50 12.86
N LYS A 171 -12.53 -17.64 13.18
CA LYS A 171 -13.20 -18.94 13.11
C LYS A 171 -14.28 -19.04 14.19
N GLY A 172 -15.49 -18.58 13.88
CA GLY A 172 -16.83 -19.00 14.37
C GLY A 172 -17.13 -19.08 15.88
N LYS A 173 -16.19 -19.53 16.72
CA LYS A 173 -16.38 -19.60 18.17
C LYS A 173 -16.53 -18.23 18.82
N GLU A 174 -16.05 -17.19 18.16
CA GLU A 174 -16.11 -15.81 18.66
C GLU A 174 -17.36 -15.08 18.22
N GLU A 175 -17.92 -15.36 17.03
CA GLU A 175 -19.29 -14.92 16.70
C GLU A 175 -20.29 -15.53 17.68
N ASP A 176 -20.14 -16.81 18.02
CA ASP A 176 -20.96 -17.46 19.05
C ASP A 176 -20.74 -16.83 20.44
N ALA A 177 -19.54 -16.36 20.75
CA ALA A 177 -19.23 -15.70 22.03
C ALA A 177 -19.75 -14.26 22.09
N LEU A 178 -19.60 -13.47 21.03
CA LEU A 178 -20.14 -12.12 20.91
C LEU A 178 -21.67 -12.12 20.89
N VAL A 179 -22.29 -13.04 20.13
CA VAL A 179 -23.75 -13.24 20.15
C VAL A 179 -24.23 -13.71 21.54
N LYS A 180 -23.42 -14.48 22.26
CA LYS A 180 -23.72 -14.89 23.64
C LYS A 180 -23.61 -13.72 24.62
N VAL A 181 -22.56 -12.90 24.54
CA VAL A 181 -22.39 -11.70 25.38
C VAL A 181 -23.50 -10.69 25.10
N GLU A 182 -23.87 -10.48 23.83
CA GLU A 182 -24.96 -9.58 23.46
C GLU A 182 -26.33 -10.12 23.94
N ARG A 183 -26.55 -11.45 23.92
CA ARG A 183 -27.72 -12.08 24.54
C ARG A 183 -27.73 -11.94 26.06
N GLU A 184 -26.59 -12.12 26.72
CA GLU A 184 -26.48 -11.98 28.17
C GLU A 184 -26.67 -10.52 28.62
N LEU A 185 -26.20 -9.53 27.85
CA LEU A 185 -26.48 -8.11 28.06
C LEU A 185 -27.96 -7.77 27.85
N LYS A 186 -28.60 -8.30 26.80
CA LYS A 186 -30.03 -8.10 26.53
C LYS A 186 -30.93 -8.78 27.57
N LEU A 187 -30.51 -9.91 28.15
CA LEU A 187 -31.25 -10.61 29.20
C LEU A 187 -30.94 -10.07 30.61
N GLY A 188 -29.75 -9.48 30.83
CA GLY A 188 -29.33 -8.89 32.10
C GLY A 188 -29.90 -7.49 32.39
N ALA A 189 -30.28 -6.73 31.37
CA ALA A 189 -30.88 -5.39 31.53
C ALA A 189 -32.33 -5.42 32.07
N GLY A 190 -32.95 -6.59 32.22
CA GLY A 190 -34.35 -6.73 32.61
C GLY A 190 -34.64 -6.88 34.11
N ALA A 191 -33.63 -6.92 34.99
CA ALA A 191 -33.83 -7.25 36.41
C ALA A 191 -33.05 -6.35 37.38
N VAL A 192 -33.07 -5.03 37.18
CA VAL A 192 -32.71 -4.10 38.27
C VAL A 192 -33.92 -3.96 39.18
N LYS A 193 -34.00 -4.84 40.18
CA LYS A 193 -34.90 -4.69 41.32
C LYS A 193 -34.45 -3.45 42.09
N LEU A 194 -35.19 -2.35 41.93
CA LEU A 194 -35.07 -1.15 42.76
C LEU A 194 -35.32 -1.52 44.23
N GLU A 195 -34.25 -1.79 44.99
CA GLU A 195 -34.29 -1.64 46.44
C GLU A 195 -33.99 -0.19 46.79
N SER A 196 -35.08 0.54 46.98
CA SER A 196 -35.10 1.85 47.59
C SER A 196 -34.72 1.72 49.07
N GLY A 197 -33.57 2.26 49.47
CA GLY A 197 -33.33 2.49 50.90
C GLY A 197 -31.89 2.76 51.32
N LYS A 198 -31.50 4.04 51.39
CA LYS A 198 -31.17 4.69 52.68
C LYS A 198 -30.77 6.15 52.48
N LYS A 199 -31.46 7.02 53.22
CA LYS A 199 -31.14 8.41 53.49
C LYS A 199 -29.76 8.52 54.16
N GLY A 200 -28.87 9.35 53.60
CA GLY A 200 -27.58 9.69 54.19
C GLY A 200 -27.31 11.20 54.06
N ARG A 201 -27.34 11.89 55.21
CA ARG A 201 -27.19 13.33 55.44
C ARG A 201 -26.08 14.02 54.65
N GLY A 202 -26.43 15.17 54.07
CA GLY A 202 -25.49 16.11 53.48
C GLY A 202 -24.57 16.81 54.48
N ARG A 203 -23.44 17.26 53.94
CA ARG A 203 -22.52 18.20 54.57
C ARG A 203 -22.18 19.26 53.51
N PRO A 204 -22.49 20.56 53.73
CA PRO A 204 -22.15 21.60 52.77
C PRO A 204 -20.63 21.85 52.85
N ARG A 205 -19.93 21.65 51.73
CA ARG A 205 -18.50 21.97 51.61
C ARG A 205 -18.39 23.37 51.01
N ALA A 206 -17.73 24.26 51.74
CA ALA A 206 -17.50 25.64 51.36
C ALA A 206 -16.75 25.72 50.02
N SER A 207 -17.30 26.53 49.13
CA SER A 207 -16.73 26.98 47.87
C SER A 207 -15.43 27.72 48.14
N LYS A 208 -14.31 27.05 47.83
CA LYS A 208 -12.98 27.67 47.74
C LYS A 208 -12.76 27.96 46.27
N THR A 209 -12.80 29.24 45.92
CA THR A 209 -12.44 29.77 44.61
C THR A 209 -10.95 29.48 44.40
N ALA A 210 -10.65 28.41 43.64
CA ALA A 210 -9.32 28.10 43.20
C ALA A 210 -9.01 28.98 41.99
N VAL A 211 -7.98 29.80 42.12
CA VAL A 211 -7.33 30.44 40.98
C VAL A 211 -6.62 29.30 40.25
N VAL A 212 -7.27 28.78 39.20
CA VAL A 212 -6.68 27.81 38.28
C VAL A 212 -5.55 28.53 37.58
N GLN A 213 -4.32 28.07 37.79
CA GLN A 213 -3.17 28.51 37.02
C GLN A 213 -3.19 27.72 35.71
N PRO A 214 -3.14 28.37 34.54
CA PRO A 214 -3.30 27.70 33.25
C PRO A 214 -2.18 26.71 32.89
N GLU A 215 -1.09 26.66 33.67
CA GLU A 215 0.05 25.77 33.40
C GLU A 215 -0.18 24.32 33.88
N GLU A 216 -1.14 24.04 34.77
CA GLU A 216 -1.42 22.66 35.22
C GLU A 216 -2.36 21.89 34.25
N GLU A 217 -3.15 22.57 33.41
CA GLU A 217 -4.06 21.90 32.46
C GLU A 217 -3.31 21.31 31.25
N GLU A 218 -2.22 21.94 30.79
CA GLU A 218 -1.42 21.43 29.66
C GLU A 218 -0.64 20.14 30.01
N GLU A 219 -0.17 19.98 31.26
CA GLU A 219 0.55 18.76 31.69
C GLU A 219 -0.36 17.53 31.88
N GLU A 220 -1.65 17.73 32.18
CA GLU A 220 -2.62 16.63 32.28
C GLU A 220 -3.03 16.12 30.88
N GLU A 221 -3.19 17.00 29.88
CA GLU A 221 -3.50 16.61 28.50
C GLU A 221 -2.36 15.81 27.86
N GLU A 222 -1.09 16.19 28.08
CA GLU A 222 0.06 15.44 27.56
C GLU A 222 0.19 14.03 28.18
N GLN A 223 -0.19 13.84 29.45
CA GLN A 223 -0.14 12.52 30.10
C GLN A 223 -1.25 11.59 29.61
N GLU A 224 -2.48 12.12 29.40
CA GLU A 224 -3.60 11.33 28.88
C GLU A 224 -3.32 10.84 27.45
N GLU A 225 -2.69 11.68 26.60
CA GLU A 225 -2.33 11.28 25.23
C GLU A 225 -1.28 10.15 25.20
N VAL A 226 -0.32 10.15 26.13
CA VAL A 226 0.71 9.10 26.21
C VAL A 226 0.13 7.76 26.69
N GLU A 227 -0.77 7.76 27.67
CA GLU A 227 -1.42 6.52 28.13
C GLU A 227 -2.31 5.91 27.04
N GLU A 228 -3.05 6.73 26.29
CA GLU A 228 -3.84 6.26 25.14
C GLU A 228 -2.95 5.60 24.06
N GLU A 229 -1.77 6.17 23.78
CA GLU A 229 -0.85 5.60 22.79
C GLU A 229 -0.30 4.23 23.20
N GLU A 230 0.11 4.06 24.47
CA GLU A 230 0.60 2.77 24.95
C GLU A 230 -0.47 1.68 24.89
N ASP A 231 -1.72 2.00 25.23
CA ASP A 231 -2.81 1.04 25.20
C ASP A 231 -3.22 0.69 23.76
N GLU A 232 -3.23 1.68 22.87
CA GLU A 232 -3.44 1.48 21.43
C GLU A 232 -2.35 0.59 20.79
N GLU A 233 -1.07 0.73 21.19
CA GLU A 233 0.02 -0.15 20.75
C GLU A 233 -0.18 -1.58 21.25
N ARG A 234 -0.54 -1.75 22.53
CA ARG A 234 -0.82 -3.07 23.13
C ARG A 234 -2.00 -3.77 22.45
N GLU A 235 -3.05 -3.04 22.06
CA GLU A 235 -4.16 -3.62 21.31
C GLU A 235 -3.75 -4.07 19.91
N GLY A 236 -2.94 -3.27 19.20
CA GLY A 236 -2.40 -3.65 17.90
C GLY A 236 -1.58 -4.95 17.95
N GLU A 237 -0.71 -5.09 18.96
CA GLU A 237 0.06 -6.32 19.16
C GLU A 237 -0.83 -7.53 19.48
N ARG A 238 -1.91 -7.32 20.24
CA ARG A 238 -2.90 -8.37 20.54
C ARG A 238 -3.67 -8.80 19.29
N GLU A 239 -4.12 -7.85 18.47
CA GLU A 239 -4.80 -8.15 17.20
C GLU A 239 -3.88 -8.92 16.25
N GLU A 240 -2.61 -8.52 16.14
CA GLU A 240 -1.63 -9.23 15.31
C GLU A 240 -1.36 -10.64 15.85
N ALA A 241 -1.26 -10.81 17.17
CA ALA A 241 -1.05 -12.11 17.80
C ALA A 241 -2.27 -13.04 17.60
N MET A 242 -3.49 -12.51 17.67
CA MET A 242 -4.73 -13.27 17.47
C MET A 242 -4.97 -13.59 15.99
N GLY A 243 -4.66 -12.66 15.08
CA GLY A 243 -4.78 -12.84 13.63
C GLY A 243 -3.93 -13.97 13.07
N ARG A 244 -2.83 -14.36 13.74
CA ARG A 244 -1.94 -15.45 13.28
C ARG A 244 -2.61 -16.82 13.19
N LYS A 245 -3.77 -17.05 13.84
CA LYS A 245 -4.44 -18.38 13.85
C LYS A 245 -5.62 -18.49 12.87
N GLY A 246 -6.04 -17.39 12.25
CA GLY A 246 -7.12 -17.37 11.25
C GLY A 246 -6.66 -17.82 9.87
N GLU A 247 -7.58 -18.37 9.07
CA GLU A 247 -7.34 -18.52 7.63
C GLU A 247 -7.46 -17.12 7.00
N LYS A 248 -6.38 -16.71 6.31
CA LYS A 248 -6.35 -15.45 5.57
C LYS A 248 -7.14 -15.62 4.27
N PHE A 249 -8.07 -14.71 3.99
CA PHE A 249 -8.77 -14.63 2.71
C PHE A 249 -8.70 -13.22 2.15
N ILE A 250 -9.06 -13.02 0.88
CA ILE A 250 -9.16 -11.68 0.29
C ILE A 250 -10.65 -11.36 0.21
N GLY A 251 -11.09 -10.31 0.90
CA GLY A 251 -12.49 -9.86 0.84
C GLY A 251 -12.78 -9.05 -0.42
N GLY A 252 -14.04 -8.64 -0.59
CA GLY A 252 -14.51 -7.96 -1.81
C GLY A 252 -13.69 -6.71 -2.15
N LYS A 253 -13.48 -5.81 -1.18
CA LYS A 253 -12.64 -4.60 -1.35
C LYS A 253 -11.19 -4.96 -1.68
N GLY A 254 -10.65 -6.00 -1.05
CA GLY A 254 -9.32 -6.52 -1.35
C GLY A 254 -9.19 -6.97 -2.81
N TRP A 255 -10.20 -7.65 -3.36
CA TRP A 255 -10.23 -8.01 -4.78
C TRP A 255 -10.32 -6.79 -5.69
N GLU A 256 -11.07 -5.76 -5.29
CA GLU A 256 -11.17 -4.54 -6.07
C GLU A 256 -9.83 -3.84 -6.21
N VAL A 257 -9.16 -3.62 -5.07
CA VAL A 257 -7.85 -2.98 -5.00
C VAL A 257 -6.79 -3.82 -5.71
N LEU A 258 -6.84 -5.15 -5.57
CA LEU A 258 -5.94 -6.04 -6.31
C LEU A 258 -6.14 -5.94 -7.83
N GLY A 259 -7.39 -5.75 -8.29
CA GLY A 259 -7.68 -5.48 -9.69
C GLY A 259 -6.98 -4.21 -10.19
N LEU A 260 -7.06 -3.12 -9.42
CA LEU A 260 -6.39 -1.86 -9.73
C LEU A 260 -4.86 -2.02 -9.79
N PHE A 261 -4.25 -2.76 -8.85
CA PHE A 261 -2.82 -3.05 -8.91
C PHE A 261 -2.42 -3.89 -10.13
N VAL A 262 -3.22 -4.88 -10.50
CA VAL A 262 -2.97 -5.70 -11.70
C VAL A 262 -3.03 -4.85 -12.97
N GLU A 263 -3.95 -3.89 -13.05
CA GLU A 263 -4.01 -2.93 -14.17
C GLU A 263 -2.77 -2.03 -14.21
N MET A 264 -2.38 -1.46 -13.07
CA MET A 264 -1.17 -0.66 -12.94
C MET A 264 0.10 -1.44 -13.35
N TRP A 265 0.25 -2.70 -12.90
CA TRP A 265 1.39 -3.55 -13.27
C TRP A 265 1.41 -3.91 -14.77
N ARG A 266 0.24 -4.07 -15.40
CA ARG A 266 0.16 -4.29 -16.85
C ARG A 266 0.53 -3.02 -17.63
N GLU A 267 0.17 -1.85 -17.11
CA GLU A 267 0.59 -0.57 -17.70
C GLU A 267 2.10 -0.41 -17.60
N ASP A 268 2.67 -0.68 -16.43
CA ASP A 268 4.12 -0.65 -16.20
C ASP A 268 4.86 -1.58 -17.18
N GLN A 269 4.37 -2.82 -17.33
CA GLN A 269 4.92 -3.77 -18.29
C GLN A 269 4.87 -3.22 -19.73
N ARG A 270 3.76 -2.57 -20.13
CA ARG A 270 3.59 -2.02 -21.48
C ARG A 270 4.51 -0.83 -21.71
N GLU A 271 4.61 0.08 -20.76
CA GLU A 271 5.51 1.23 -20.82
C GLU A 271 6.97 0.80 -20.88
N HIS A 272 7.35 -0.20 -20.08
CA HIS A 272 8.69 -0.76 -20.08
C HIS A 272 9.00 -1.43 -21.42
N LEU A 273 8.12 -2.30 -21.93
CA LEU A 273 8.28 -2.93 -23.25
C LEU A 273 8.35 -1.91 -24.40
N ALA A 274 7.63 -0.79 -24.30
CA ALA A 274 7.68 0.26 -25.32
C ALA A 274 9.05 0.97 -25.35
N LYS A 275 9.64 1.21 -24.17
CA LYS A 275 10.98 1.83 -24.03
C LYS A 275 12.12 0.83 -24.28
N HIS A 276 11.91 -0.41 -23.86
CA HIS A 276 12.88 -1.50 -23.85
C HIS A 276 12.26 -2.75 -24.50
N PRO A 277 12.09 -2.79 -25.84
CA PRO A 277 11.37 -3.87 -26.53
C PRO A 277 11.99 -5.27 -26.35
N ASN A 278 13.27 -5.33 -25.96
CA ASN A 278 13.98 -6.58 -25.72
C ASN A 278 13.91 -7.03 -24.24
N GLU A 279 13.42 -6.17 -23.34
CA GLU A 279 13.26 -6.43 -21.91
C GLU A 279 11.77 -6.68 -21.60
N SER A 280 11.40 -7.85 -21.09
CA SER A 280 9.98 -8.22 -20.92
C SER A 280 9.38 -7.92 -19.55
N TRP A 281 9.90 -6.92 -18.84
CA TRP A 281 9.76 -6.86 -17.40
C TRP A 281 8.86 -5.74 -16.87
N SER A 282 8.15 -5.99 -15.76
CA SER A 282 7.55 -4.93 -14.92
C SER A 282 8.41 -4.81 -13.66
N PRO A 283 9.23 -3.75 -13.52
CA PRO A 283 10.01 -3.51 -12.31
C PRO A 283 9.15 -3.44 -11.05
N LEU A 284 7.91 -2.95 -11.18
CA LEU A 284 7.04 -2.71 -10.03
C LEU A 284 6.45 -3.97 -9.44
N PHE A 285 5.89 -4.84 -10.28
CA PHE A 285 5.32 -6.09 -9.77
C PHE A 285 6.36 -6.89 -8.98
N LEU A 286 7.63 -6.81 -9.38
CA LEU A 286 8.73 -7.42 -8.64
C LEU A 286 8.98 -6.83 -7.26
N GLN A 287 8.92 -5.50 -7.14
CA GLN A 287 9.12 -4.82 -5.85
C GLN A 287 8.03 -5.22 -4.85
N GLN A 288 6.88 -5.69 -5.35
CA GLN A 288 5.76 -6.17 -4.54
C GLN A 288 5.89 -7.64 -4.11
N LEU A 289 6.89 -8.36 -4.62
CA LEU A 289 7.16 -9.75 -4.21
C LEU A 289 8.25 -9.78 -3.15
N PRO A 290 8.16 -10.69 -2.16
CA PRO A 290 9.24 -10.92 -1.21
C PRO A 290 10.54 -11.21 -1.98
N GLN A 291 11.57 -10.40 -1.75
CA GLN A 291 12.86 -10.59 -2.41
C GLN A 291 13.73 -11.56 -1.60
N PRO A 292 14.20 -12.67 -2.18
CA PRO A 292 15.01 -13.65 -1.45
C PRO A 292 16.50 -13.24 -1.32
N TYR A 293 16.89 -12.06 -1.82
CA TYR A 293 18.28 -11.78 -2.17
C TYR A 293 19.09 -10.91 -1.19
N VAL A 294 18.50 -10.37 -0.13
CA VAL A 294 19.27 -9.52 0.80
C VAL A 294 19.12 -9.97 2.24
N SER A 295 19.23 -11.28 2.49
CA SER A 295 19.79 -11.67 3.78
C SER A 295 21.27 -11.29 3.75
N ARG A 296 21.64 -10.28 4.53
CA ARG A 296 23.03 -9.81 4.68
C ARG A 296 23.94 -10.90 5.25
N ASP A 297 23.35 -11.97 5.80
CA ASP A 297 24.05 -13.15 6.24
C ASP A 297 24.47 -14.04 5.06
N ARG A 298 25.68 -13.77 4.56
CA ARG A 298 26.41 -14.63 3.59
C ARG A 298 26.56 -16.09 4.06
N SER A 299 26.25 -16.41 5.32
CA SER A 299 26.40 -17.73 5.92
C SER A 299 25.22 -18.66 5.67
N VAL A 300 24.03 -18.11 5.37
CA VAL A 300 22.86 -18.92 5.03
C VAL A 300 22.92 -19.18 3.53
N LYS A 301 23.24 -20.42 3.14
CA LYS A 301 22.98 -20.93 1.79
C LYS A 301 21.48 -20.79 1.53
N THR A 302 21.08 -19.65 0.99
CA THR A 302 19.73 -19.40 0.48
C THR A 302 19.55 -20.27 -0.74
N THR A 303 19.10 -21.50 -0.53
CA THR A 303 18.35 -22.19 -1.57
C THR A 303 17.27 -21.21 -2.04
N LEU A 304 17.32 -20.81 -3.31
CA LEU A 304 16.27 -20.05 -3.99
C LEU A 304 14.93 -20.72 -3.63
N GLN A 305 14.23 -20.22 -2.62
CA GLN A 305 12.98 -20.84 -2.23
C GLN A 305 11.98 -20.53 -3.32
N MET A 306 11.26 -21.54 -3.78
CA MET A 306 10.10 -21.40 -4.68
C MET A 306 8.97 -20.52 -4.09
N ASP A 307 9.20 -19.94 -2.91
CA ASP A 307 8.27 -19.19 -2.10
C ASP A 307 8.12 -17.70 -2.51
N ASP A 308 8.95 -17.17 -3.42
CA ASP A 308 8.87 -15.78 -3.91
C ASP A 308 7.51 -15.45 -4.56
N ALA A 309 6.94 -16.40 -5.29
CA ALA A 309 5.62 -16.28 -5.90
C ALA A 309 4.50 -16.78 -4.98
N SER A 310 4.81 -17.21 -3.75
CA SER A 310 3.84 -17.87 -2.88
C SER A 310 2.66 -16.95 -2.56
N LEU A 311 2.87 -15.64 -2.37
CA LEU A 311 1.78 -14.69 -2.12
C LEU A 311 0.86 -14.55 -3.34
N ALA A 312 1.44 -14.33 -4.53
CA ALA A 312 0.68 -14.27 -5.77
C ALA A 312 -0.07 -15.58 -6.07
N LEU A 313 0.57 -16.73 -5.88
CA LEU A 313 -0.04 -18.06 -6.05
C LEU A 313 -1.10 -18.36 -4.99
N LYS A 314 -0.92 -17.92 -3.75
CA LYS A 314 -1.94 -17.97 -2.69
C LYS A 314 -3.15 -17.13 -3.07
N ALA A 315 -2.96 -15.92 -3.60
CA ALA A 315 -4.04 -15.09 -4.11
C ALA A 315 -4.76 -15.76 -5.28
N ILE A 316 -4.04 -16.32 -6.26
CA ILE A 316 -4.65 -17.08 -7.37
C ILE A 316 -5.47 -18.26 -6.85
N ARG A 317 -4.92 -19.04 -5.91
CA ARG A 317 -5.62 -20.16 -5.28
C ARG A 317 -6.89 -19.69 -4.57
N ALA A 318 -6.81 -18.61 -3.79
CA ALA A 318 -7.95 -18.02 -3.11
C ALA A 318 -9.03 -17.57 -4.11
N GLY A 319 -8.65 -16.94 -5.22
CA GLY A 319 -9.58 -16.52 -6.27
C GLY A 319 -10.23 -17.68 -7.00
N LEU A 320 -9.51 -18.78 -7.24
CA LEU A 320 -10.09 -20.00 -7.82
C LEU A 320 -11.09 -20.67 -6.87
N LEU A 321 -10.78 -20.73 -5.57
CA LEU A 321 -11.70 -21.23 -4.54
C LEU A 321 -12.95 -20.35 -4.43
N PHE A 322 -12.78 -19.03 -4.42
CA PHE A 322 -13.87 -18.06 -4.46
C PHE A 322 -14.78 -18.27 -5.68
N CYS A 323 -14.18 -18.52 -6.86
CA CYS A 323 -14.92 -18.77 -8.09
C CYS A 323 -15.66 -20.10 -8.13
N ALA A 324 -15.29 -21.06 -7.28
CA ALA A 324 -15.93 -22.37 -7.16
C ALA A 324 -17.09 -22.38 -6.15
N ALA A 325 -17.21 -21.37 -5.29
CA ALA A 325 -18.33 -21.25 -4.36
C ALA A 325 -19.64 -20.95 -5.12
N ASP A 326 -20.72 -21.66 -4.79
CA ASP A 326 -21.99 -21.54 -5.52
C ASP A 326 -22.68 -20.18 -5.29
N ASP A 327 -22.55 -19.62 -4.08
CA ASP A 327 -23.30 -18.44 -3.62
C ASP A 327 -22.85 -17.08 -4.18
N VAL A 328 -21.78 -17.05 -4.98
CA VAL A 328 -21.21 -15.79 -5.49
C VAL A 328 -21.78 -15.43 -6.86
N GLU A 329 -22.07 -14.15 -7.08
CA GLU A 329 -22.58 -13.62 -8.34
C GLU A 329 -21.64 -13.90 -9.53
N SER A 330 -22.24 -14.21 -10.69
CA SER A 330 -21.49 -14.59 -11.90
C SER A 330 -20.56 -13.47 -12.42
N SER A 331 -20.94 -12.21 -12.23
CA SER A 331 -20.17 -11.01 -12.57
C SER A 331 -18.89 -10.90 -11.74
N GLU A 332 -19.00 -11.10 -10.43
CA GLU A 332 -17.87 -11.04 -9.49
C GLU A 332 -16.90 -12.20 -9.72
N LYS A 333 -17.41 -13.42 -9.93
CA LYS A 333 -16.59 -14.58 -10.33
C LYS A 333 -15.80 -14.28 -11.60
N ARG A 334 -16.42 -13.64 -12.60
CA ARG A 334 -15.72 -13.26 -13.84
C ARG A 334 -14.60 -12.27 -13.56
N ARG A 335 -14.85 -11.21 -12.80
CA ARG A 335 -13.84 -10.22 -12.41
C ARG A 335 -12.66 -10.88 -11.69
N VAL A 336 -12.91 -11.71 -10.69
CA VAL A 336 -11.85 -12.41 -9.93
C VAL A 336 -11.02 -13.32 -10.84
N ARG A 337 -11.64 -14.02 -11.81
CA ARG A 337 -10.90 -14.82 -12.81
C ARG A 337 -10.00 -13.95 -13.69
N GLU A 338 -10.47 -12.77 -14.11
CA GLU A 338 -9.69 -11.83 -14.93
C GLU A 338 -8.48 -11.28 -14.16
N ILE A 339 -8.65 -10.99 -12.86
CA ILE A 339 -7.56 -10.61 -11.95
C ILE A 339 -6.56 -11.75 -11.81
N CYS A 340 -7.03 -12.97 -11.47
CA CYS A 340 -6.17 -14.14 -11.34
C CYS A 340 -5.38 -14.45 -12.62
N ALA A 341 -6.03 -14.35 -13.78
CA ALA A 341 -5.38 -14.50 -15.08
C ALA A 341 -4.33 -13.40 -15.32
N GLY A 342 -4.56 -12.18 -14.83
CA GLY A 342 -3.57 -11.10 -14.82
C GLY A 342 -2.33 -11.44 -14.01
N ILE A 343 -2.52 -11.85 -12.76
CA ILE A 343 -1.42 -12.25 -11.87
C ILE A 343 -0.66 -13.43 -12.47
N LEU A 344 -1.36 -14.44 -13.01
CA LEU A 344 -0.73 -15.58 -13.67
C LEU A 344 0.13 -15.18 -14.86
N ARG A 345 -0.32 -14.23 -15.70
CA ARG A 345 0.48 -13.71 -16.82
C ARG A 345 1.74 -13.02 -16.31
N LEU A 346 1.60 -12.15 -15.31
CA LEU A 346 2.74 -11.48 -14.68
C LEU A 346 3.75 -12.51 -14.13
N VAL A 347 3.30 -13.48 -13.32
CA VAL A 347 4.15 -14.54 -12.72
C VAL A 347 4.80 -15.45 -13.76
N ARG A 348 4.07 -15.83 -14.82
CA ARG A 348 4.60 -16.66 -15.92
C ARG A 348 5.73 -15.94 -16.63
N ASP A 349 5.55 -14.66 -16.92
CA ASP A 349 6.55 -13.83 -17.58
C ASP A 349 7.80 -13.69 -16.68
N LEU A 350 7.65 -13.72 -15.34
CA LEU A 350 8.78 -13.83 -14.41
C LEU A 350 9.56 -15.15 -14.56
N SER A 351 8.83 -16.26 -14.62
CA SER A 351 9.38 -17.62 -14.54
C SER A 351 10.13 -18.05 -15.81
N PHE A 352 9.65 -17.62 -16.98
CA PHE A 352 10.20 -18.05 -18.27
C PHE A 352 11.64 -17.54 -18.49
N ARG A 353 12.00 -16.35 -17.97
CA ARG A 353 13.34 -15.79 -18.12
C ARG A 353 14.33 -16.18 -17.02
N ARG A 354 13.86 -16.53 -15.81
CA ARG A 354 14.77 -17.12 -14.79
C ARG A 354 15.35 -18.45 -15.27
N ARG A 355 14.60 -19.29 -16.00
CA ARG A 355 15.16 -20.49 -16.66
C ARG A 355 16.25 -20.17 -17.68
N TRP A 356 16.15 -19.04 -18.39
CA TRP A 356 17.22 -18.55 -19.29
C TRP A 356 18.48 -18.11 -18.53
N LEU A 357 18.32 -17.43 -17.38
CA LEU A 357 19.44 -17.09 -16.50
C LEU A 357 20.12 -18.34 -15.89
N PHE A 358 19.34 -19.37 -15.53
CA PHE A 358 19.89 -20.64 -15.04
C PHE A 358 20.59 -21.46 -16.14
N SER A 359 20.17 -21.37 -17.41
CA SER A 359 20.91 -21.99 -18.53
C SER A 359 22.20 -21.27 -18.90
N LEU A 360 22.41 -20.01 -18.47
CA LEU A 360 23.62 -19.23 -18.74
C LEU A 360 24.68 -19.30 -17.62
N ILE A 361 24.33 -19.81 -16.43
CA ILE A 361 25.23 -19.83 -15.26
C ILE A 361 25.77 -21.25 -14.96
N ILE A 362 25.27 -22.29 -15.64
CA ILE A 362 25.90 -23.62 -15.60
C ILE A 362 26.71 -23.77 -16.89
N PRO A 363 28.05 -23.61 -16.89
CA PRO A 363 28.83 -24.15 -17.99
C PRO A 363 28.59 -25.66 -17.97
N PHE A 364 27.93 -26.11 -19.04
CA PHE A 364 27.66 -27.50 -19.34
C PHE A 364 29.00 -28.23 -19.42
N THR A 365 29.55 -28.67 -18.28
CA THR A 365 30.58 -29.70 -18.24
C THR A 365 29.87 -31.03 -18.44
N VAL A 366 29.48 -31.28 -19.70
CA VAL A 366 29.13 -32.62 -20.14
C VAL A 366 30.42 -33.42 -20.16
N SER A 367 30.71 -34.05 -19.02
CA SER A 367 31.50 -35.27 -19.03
C SER A 367 30.64 -36.34 -19.70
N SER A 368 31.11 -36.78 -20.86
CA SER A 368 30.51 -37.78 -21.72
C SER A 368 30.06 -39.02 -20.94
N GLY A 369 28.76 -39.31 -20.97
CA GLY A 369 28.16 -40.53 -20.44
C GLY A 369 27.04 -40.98 -21.36
N HIS A 370 27.38 -41.90 -22.25
CA HIS A 370 26.50 -42.58 -23.21
C HIS A 370 25.19 -43.06 -22.57
N LEU A 371 24.05 -42.54 -23.02
CA LEU A 371 22.77 -43.23 -22.94
C LEU A 371 21.95 -42.90 -24.19
N SER A 372 21.98 -43.83 -25.14
CA SER A 372 21.06 -43.86 -26.28
C SER A 372 19.68 -44.29 -25.78
N LEU A 373 18.68 -43.46 -26.03
CA LEU A 373 17.27 -43.83 -25.93
C LEU A 373 16.64 -43.56 -27.30
N GLU A 374 16.45 -44.64 -28.06
CA GLU A 374 15.61 -44.66 -29.25
C GLU A 374 14.15 -44.48 -28.83
N LEU A 375 13.49 -43.46 -29.40
CA LEU A 375 12.04 -43.31 -29.36
C LEU A 375 11.47 -43.84 -30.69
N PRO A 376 10.41 -44.68 -30.66
CA PRO A 376 9.79 -45.17 -31.88
C PRO A 376 8.86 -44.09 -32.45
N LEU A 377 9.16 -43.68 -33.68
CA LEU A 377 8.24 -42.98 -34.57
C LEU A 377 7.22 -43.99 -35.09
N HIS A 378 5.93 -43.74 -34.86
CA HIS A 378 4.86 -44.37 -35.63
C HIS A 378 3.96 -43.30 -36.25
N ALA A 379 3.91 -43.41 -37.59
CA ALA A 379 2.99 -42.95 -38.64
C ALA A 379 1.92 -41.90 -38.31
#